data_AF-A0AAU6AHA8-F1
#
_entry.id   AF-A0AAU6AHA8-F1
#
_cell.length_a   1.000
_cell.length_b   1.000
_cell.length_c   1.000
_cell.angle_alpha   90.00
_cell.angle_beta   90.00
_cell.angle_gamma   90.00
#
_symmetry.space_group_name_H-M   'P 1'
#
loop_
_entity.id
_entity.type
_entity.pdbx_description
1 polymer ?
#
loop_
_entity_poly.entity_id
_entity_poly.type
_entity_poly.pdbx_seq_one_letter_code
_entity_poly.pdbx_strand_id
1 'polypeptide(L)'
;MTPDPMADLVRWFGEQLDADERIARAATSGPWWYNPGKQWLGPDAFEKYDLRQGEEFVGYGGPHPFTGAVAATGPANNPQSMRDAAFIAAWDPARVLREIDDDRELVKTYAAAQEIVDALAHPDMYDVGRAQGLEEAVRRRSLAFSARPGYREEWKP
;
A
#
# COMPACT_ATOMS: atom_id res chain seq x y z
N MET A 1 25.01 4.57 -25.13
CA MET A 1 23.73 3.84 -25.17
C MET A 1 22.89 4.43 -24.07
N THR A 2 21.90 5.25 -24.42
CA THR A 2 20.99 5.85 -23.44
C THR A 2 20.19 4.70 -22.79
N PRO A 3 20.08 4.63 -21.45
CA PRO A 3 19.23 3.64 -20.80
C PRO A 3 17.80 3.73 -21.35
N ASP A 4 17.15 2.58 -21.59
CA ASP A 4 15.73 2.56 -21.92
C ASP A 4 14.93 3.12 -20.73
N PRO A 5 14.22 4.26 -20.89
CA PRO A 5 13.48 4.89 -19.81
C PRO A 5 12.48 3.95 -19.15
N MET A 6 11.91 3.01 -19.91
CA MET A 6 10.89 2.11 -19.39
C MET A 6 11.47 0.94 -18.59
N ALA A 7 12.54 0.32 -19.08
CA ALA A 7 13.30 -0.66 -18.29
C ALA A 7 13.80 -0.06 -16.96
N ASP A 8 14.23 1.21 -16.99
CA ASP A 8 14.64 1.93 -15.79
C ASP A 8 13.47 2.20 -14.82
N LEU A 9 12.29 2.57 -15.33
CA LEU A 9 11.09 2.73 -14.51
C LEU A 9 10.67 1.41 -13.87
N VAL A 10 10.62 0.31 -14.64
CA VAL A 10 10.26 -1.02 -14.12
C VAL A 10 11.16 -1.45 -12.97
N ARG A 11 12.47 -1.30 -13.15
CA ARG A 11 13.45 -1.62 -12.11
C ARG A 11 13.23 -0.77 -10.86
N TRP A 12 13.14 0.54 -11.02
CA TRP A 12 12.94 1.45 -9.89
C TRP A 12 11.61 1.21 -9.17
N PHE A 13 10.53 0.97 -9.91
CA PHE A 13 9.21 0.70 -9.34
C PHE A 13 9.22 -0.62 -8.56
N GLY A 14 9.86 -1.66 -9.10
CA GLY A 14 10.08 -2.92 -8.37
C GLY A 14 10.83 -2.72 -7.04
N GLU A 15 11.89 -1.91 -7.03
CA GLU A 15 12.61 -1.57 -5.79
C GLU A 15 11.72 -0.85 -4.77
N GLN A 16 10.78 -0.01 -5.21
CA GLN A 16 9.81 0.64 -4.32
C GLN A 16 8.80 -0.35 -3.74
N LEU A 17 8.30 -1.28 -4.57
CA LEU A 17 7.40 -2.34 -4.12
C LEU A 17 8.08 -3.25 -3.08
N ASP A 18 9.35 -3.58 -3.27
CA ASP A 18 10.15 -4.34 -2.30
C ASP A 18 10.33 -3.58 -0.98
N ALA A 19 10.55 -2.26 -1.05
CA ALA A 19 10.66 -1.42 0.15
C ALA A 19 9.35 -1.39 0.94
N ASP A 20 8.22 -1.20 0.25
CA ASP A 20 6.90 -1.15 0.88
C ASP A 20 6.46 -2.50 1.42
N GLU A 21 6.79 -3.60 0.73
CA GLU A 21 6.52 -4.94 1.22
C GLU A 21 7.26 -5.18 2.55
N ARG A 22 8.55 -4.81 2.63
CA ARG A 22 9.32 -4.94 3.88
C ARG A 22 8.67 -4.15 5.02
N ILE A 23 8.21 -2.93 4.75
CA ILE A 23 7.52 -2.09 5.74
C ILE A 23 6.20 -2.74 6.19
N ALA A 24 5.38 -3.18 5.24
CA ALA A 24 4.09 -3.81 5.52
C ALA A 24 4.26 -5.13 6.29
N ARG A 25 5.24 -5.96 5.96
CA ARG A 25 5.52 -7.22 6.68
C ARG A 25 6.09 -7.00 8.09
N ALA A 26 6.77 -5.88 8.33
CA ALA A 26 7.30 -5.55 9.65
C ALA A 26 6.21 -5.01 10.61
N ALA A 27 5.08 -4.54 10.06
CA ALA A 27 3.95 -4.08 10.86
C ALA A 27 3.19 -5.25 11.52
N THR A 28 2.41 -4.95 12.56
CA THR A 28 1.49 -5.93 13.17
C THR A 28 0.56 -6.48 12.10
N SER A 29 0.51 -7.80 11.95
CA SER A 29 -0.28 -8.43 10.88
C SER A 29 -1.77 -8.05 10.97
N GLY A 30 -2.36 -7.77 9.80
CA GLY A 30 -3.78 -7.51 9.66
C GLY A 30 -4.66 -8.77 9.80
N PRO A 31 -5.99 -8.62 9.70
CA PRO A 31 -6.69 -7.37 9.45
C PRO A 31 -6.68 -6.46 10.68
N TRP A 32 -6.44 -5.18 10.43
CA TRP A 32 -6.69 -4.14 11.42
C TRP A 32 -8.18 -3.79 11.44
N TRP A 33 -8.64 -3.30 12.57
CA TRP A 33 -10.05 -2.96 12.74
C TRP A 33 -10.22 -1.74 13.65
N TYR A 34 -11.35 -1.08 13.49
CA TYR A 34 -11.78 0.05 14.30
C TYR A 34 -13.24 -0.14 14.73
N ASN A 35 -13.55 0.15 15.99
CA ASN A 35 -14.92 0.12 16.53
C ASN A 35 -15.16 1.37 17.40
N PRO A 36 -16.03 2.30 16.97
CA PRO A 36 -16.31 3.53 17.72
C PRO A 36 -16.99 3.30 19.08
N GLY A 37 -17.51 2.09 19.33
CA GLY A 37 -18.08 1.70 20.63
C GLY A 37 -17.05 1.13 21.60
N LYS A 38 -15.77 1.07 21.23
CA LYS A 38 -14.67 0.62 22.08
C LYS A 38 -13.61 1.72 22.13
N GLN A 39 -12.96 1.83 23.28
CA GLN A 39 -11.86 2.76 23.50
C GLN A 39 -10.69 2.02 24.13
N TRP A 40 -9.47 2.46 23.80
CA TRP A 40 -8.26 2.00 24.45
C TRP A 40 -8.11 2.74 25.78
N LEU A 41 -7.72 2.02 26.82
CA LEU A 41 -7.35 2.60 28.11
C LEU A 41 -5.86 2.36 28.32
N GLY A 42 -5.09 3.44 28.47
CA GLY A 42 -3.73 3.34 28.96
C GLY A 42 -3.68 2.74 30.37
N PRO A 43 -2.51 2.31 30.88
CA PRO A 43 -2.39 1.57 32.14
C PRO A 43 -3.11 2.24 33.33
N ASP A 44 -2.89 3.54 33.51
CA ASP A 44 -3.49 4.32 34.60
C ASP A 44 -5.02 4.44 34.48
N ALA A 45 -5.52 4.63 33.26
CA ALA A 45 -6.95 4.73 32.98
C ALA A 45 -7.62 3.35 33.11
N PHE A 46 -6.92 2.27 32.76
CA PHE A 46 -7.38 0.91 32.90
C PHE A 46 -7.49 0.49 34.37
N GLU A 47 -6.46 0.77 35.18
CA GLU A 47 -6.45 0.48 36.62
C GLU A 47 -7.63 1.12 37.34
N LYS A 48 -7.99 2.35 36.96
CA LYS A 48 -9.08 3.14 37.55
C LYS A 48 -10.42 2.95 36.83
N TYR A 49 -10.43 2.22 35.73
CA TYR A 49 -11.56 2.11 34.80
C TYR A 49 -12.15 3.48 34.41
N ASP A 50 -11.29 4.49 34.17
CA ASP A 50 -11.69 5.87 33.89
C ASP A 50 -11.94 6.06 32.40
N LEU A 51 -13.19 5.83 31.96
CA LEU A 51 -13.55 5.93 30.55
C LEU A 51 -13.38 7.33 29.96
N ARG A 52 -13.27 8.39 30.79
CA ARG A 52 -13.06 9.76 30.32
C ARG A 52 -11.65 9.98 29.74
N GLN A 53 -10.72 9.08 30.05
CA GLN A 53 -9.35 9.10 29.52
C GLN A 53 -9.16 8.07 28.39
N GLY A 54 -10.26 7.53 27.86
CA GLY A 54 -10.19 6.61 26.73
C GLY A 54 -9.75 7.29 25.45
N GLU A 55 -9.14 6.49 24.58
CA GLU A 55 -8.69 6.91 23.27
C GLU A 55 -9.37 6.09 22.17
N GLU A 56 -9.63 6.73 21.02
CA GLU A 56 -9.87 6.02 19.78
C GLU A 56 -8.63 5.22 19.41
N PHE A 57 -8.83 4.01 18.89
CA PHE A 57 -7.71 3.13 18.61
C PHE A 57 -7.99 2.20 17.44
N VAL A 58 -6.91 1.69 16.87
CA VAL A 58 -6.93 0.62 15.89
C VAL A 58 -6.46 -0.66 16.56
N GLY A 59 -7.26 -1.72 16.44
CA GLY A 59 -6.94 -3.06 16.93
C GLY A 59 -6.43 -3.99 15.84
N TYR A 60 -5.83 -5.10 16.23
CA TYR A 60 -5.44 -6.22 15.35
C TYR A 60 -6.12 -7.52 15.80
N GLY A 61 -6.09 -8.58 14.99
CA GLY A 61 -6.62 -9.90 15.40
C GLY A 61 -8.15 -10.03 15.41
N GLY A 62 -8.85 -9.13 14.71
CA GLY A 62 -10.33 -9.10 14.63
C GLY A 62 -11.02 -8.57 15.89
N PRO A 63 -12.36 -8.41 15.90
CA PRO A 63 -13.11 -7.69 16.94
C PRO A 63 -13.25 -8.45 18.28
N HIS A 64 -12.22 -9.21 18.70
CA HIS A 64 -12.20 -9.96 19.94
C HIS A 64 -11.99 -9.04 21.17
N PRO A 65 -12.51 -9.36 22.37
CA PRO A 65 -12.34 -8.53 23.58
C PRO A 65 -10.91 -8.43 24.12
N PHE A 66 -9.98 -9.29 23.68
CA PHE A 66 -8.60 -9.36 24.19
C PHE A 66 -7.53 -9.04 23.14
N THR A 67 -7.86 -8.23 22.15
CA THR A 67 -6.89 -7.82 21.14
C THR A 67 -6.10 -6.60 21.60
N GLY A 68 -4.81 -6.53 21.25
CA GLY A 68 -4.02 -5.34 21.50
C GLY A 68 -4.38 -4.17 20.57
N ALA A 69 -3.86 -3.00 20.90
CA ALA A 69 -3.89 -1.82 20.03
C ALA A 69 -2.62 -1.75 19.17
N VAL A 70 -2.76 -1.38 17.89
CA VAL A 70 -1.62 -1.02 17.04
C VAL A 70 -1.34 0.49 17.06
N ALA A 71 -2.38 1.30 17.29
CA ALA A 71 -2.27 2.75 17.38
C ALA A 71 -3.44 3.32 18.20
N ALA A 72 -3.15 4.31 19.04
CA ALA A 72 -4.15 5.23 19.58
C ALA A 72 -4.14 6.51 18.72
N THR A 73 -5.31 7.04 18.38
CA THR A 73 -5.46 8.18 17.46
C THR A 73 -5.97 9.44 18.14
N GLY A 74 -6.07 9.42 19.48
CA GLY A 74 -6.46 10.55 20.32
C GLY A 74 -7.76 10.29 21.10
N PRO A 75 -8.34 11.33 21.74
CA PRO A 75 -9.43 11.16 22.70
C PRO A 75 -10.66 10.46 22.12
N ALA A 76 -11.26 9.57 22.90
CA ALA A 76 -12.50 8.88 22.55
C ALA A 76 -13.64 9.89 22.25
N ASN A 77 -14.46 9.57 21.25
CA ASN A 77 -15.53 10.41 20.71
C ASN A 77 -15.05 11.72 20.06
N ASN A 78 -13.74 11.93 19.87
CA ASN A 78 -13.26 13.05 19.05
C ASN A 78 -13.49 12.73 17.56
N PRO A 79 -14.24 13.56 16.81
CA PRO A 79 -14.57 13.26 15.41
C PRO A 79 -13.36 13.06 14.48
N GLN A 80 -12.23 13.71 14.77
CA GLN A 80 -11.01 13.53 13.97
C GLN A 80 -10.31 12.23 14.35
N SER A 81 -10.13 11.93 15.63
CA SER A 81 -9.52 10.67 16.09
C SER A 81 -10.27 9.44 15.58
N MET A 82 -11.61 9.52 15.51
CA MET A 82 -12.46 8.48 14.93
C MET A 82 -12.19 8.28 13.42
N ARG A 83 -12.02 9.38 12.66
CA ARG A 83 -11.70 9.32 11.23
C ARG A 83 -10.31 8.76 10.99
N ASP A 84 -9.34 9.15 11.81
CA ASP A 84 -7.96 8.67 11.70
C ASP A 84 -7.88 7.17 12.00
N ALA A 85 -8.58 6.68 13.05
CA ALA A 85 -8.64 5.25 13.35
C ALA A 85 -9.31 4.46 12.22
N ALA A 86 -10.42 4.97 11.68
CA ALA A 86 -11.09 4.34 10.54
C ALA A 86 -10.19 4.29 9.29
N PHE A 87 -9.46 5.38 9.01
CA PHE A 87 -8.53 5.44 7.88
C PHE A 87 -7.40 4.42 8.05
N ILE A 88 -6.73 4.41 9.21
CA ILE A 88 -5.62 3.49 9.49
C ILE A 88 -6.10 2.03 9.40
N ALA A 89 -7.27 1.71 9.98
CA ALA A 89 -7.84 0.37 9.90
C ALA A 89 -8.15 -0.07 8.47
N ALA A 90 -8.58 0.85 7.60
CA ALA A 90 -8.83 0.57 6.19
C ALA A 90 -7.55 0.41 5.35
N TRP A 91 -6.41 0.89 5.83
CA TRP A 91 -5.08 0.76 5.22
C TRP A 91 -4.22 -0.27 5.97
N ASP A 92 -4.84 -1.40 6.32
CA ASP A 92 -4.15 -2.46 7.05
C ASP A 92 -3.05 -3.14 6.21
N PRO A 93 -1.99 -3.70 6.84
CA PRO A 93 -0.88 -4.32 6.13
C PRO A 93 -1.30 -5.46 5.19
N ALA A 94 -2.35 -6.22 5.50
CA ALA A 94 -2.79 -7.30 4.62
C ALA A 94 -3.38 -6.74 3.31
N ARG A 95 -4.06 -5.59 3.36
CA ARG A 95 -4.50 -4.88 2.14
C ARG A 95 -3.31 -4.36 1.34
N VAL A 96 -2.37 -3.69 1.99
CA VAL A 96 -1.17 -3.14 1.32
C VAL A 96 -0.39 -4.24 0.60
N LEU A 97 -0.22 -5.40 1.22
CA LEU A 97 0.44 -6.55 0.59
C LEU A 97 -0.29 -7.06 -0.66
N ARG A 98 -1.63 -7.09 -0.65
CA ARG A 98 -2.40 -7.46 -1.86
C ARG A 98 -2.20 -6.45 -3.00
N GLU A 99 -2.20 -5.16 -2.69
CA GLU A 99 -1.95 -4.11 -3.69
C GLU A 99 -0.53 -4.21 -4.28
N ILE A 100 0.47 -4.55 -3.47
CA ILE A 100 1.85 -4.80 -3.93
C ILE A 100 1.93 -6.04 -4.82
N ASP A 101 1.26 -7.13 -4.44
CA ASP A 101 1.23 -8.36 -5.24
C ASP A 101 0.58 -8.10 -6.61
N ASP A 102 -0.52 -7.34 -6.66
CA ASP A 102 -1.18 -6.92 -7.90
C ASP A 102 -0.25 -6.07 -8.78
N ASP A 103 0.47 -5.10 -8.20
CA ASP A 103 1.42 -4.27 -8.94
C ASP A 103 2.63 -5.06 -9.48
N ARG A 104 3.10 -6.06 -8.74
CA ARG A 104 4.14 -6.98 -9.21
C ARG A 104 3.67 -7.81 -10.39
N GLU A 105 2.42 -8.27 -10.36
CA GLU A 105 1.86 -9.04 -11.47
C GLU A 105 1.67 -8.18 -12.72
N LEU A 106 1.28 -6.91 -12.55
CA LEU A 106 1.26 -5.93 -13.63
C LEU A 106 2.64 -5.77 -14.28
N VAL A 107 3.69 -5.57 -13.47
CA VAL A 107 5.06 -5.40 -13.96
C VAL A 107 5.55 -6.66 -14.69
N LYS A 108 5.28 -7.86 -14.17
CA LYS A 108 5.62 -9.13 -14.85
C LYS A 108 4.88 -9.28 -16.17
N THR A 109 3.59 -8.93 -16.19
CA THR A 109 2.76 -9.02 -17.39
C THR A 109 3.24 -8.04 -18.47
N TYR A 110 3.64 -6.83 -18.08
CA TYR A 110 4.28 -5.87 -18.97
C TYR A 110 5.58 -6.44 -19.55
N ALA A 111 6.50 -6.92 -18.71
CA ALA A 111 7.78 -7.47 -19.15
C ALA A 111 7.59 -8.61 -20.16
N ALA A 112 6.69 -9.56 -19.87
CA ALA A 112 6.38 -10.66 -20.79
C ALA A 112 5.78 -10.18 -22.12
N ALA A 113 4.94 -9.14 -22.11
CA ALA A 113 4.40 -8.56 -23.34
C ALA A 113 5.48 -7.85 -24.16
N GLN A 114 6.38 -7.12 -23.49
CA GLN A 114 7.49 -6.44 -24.15
C GLN A 114 8.48 -7.43 -24.77
N GLU A 115 8.80 -8.53 -24.08
CA GLU A 115 9.66 -9.60 -24.62
C GLU A 115 9.09 -10.21 -25.92
N ILE A 116 7.77 -10.36 -26.02
CA ILE A 116 7.12 -10.84 -27.24
C ILE A 116 7.32 -9.83 -28.38
N VAL A 117 7.05 -8.54 -28.13
CA VAL A 117 7.23 -7.47 -29.12
C VAL A 117 8.67 -7.39 -29.61
N ASP A 118 9.64 -7.48 -28.69
CA ASP A 118 11.06 -7.38 -29.01
C ASP A 118 11.59 -8.61 -29.77
N ALA A 119 11.01 -9.80 -29.55
CA ALA A 119 11.40 -11.03 -30.21
C ALA A 119 10.87 -11.16 -31.64
N LEU A 120 9.79 -10.45 -31.98
CA LEU A 120 9.14 -10.54 -33.28
C LEU A 120 9.75 -9.55 -34.29
N ALA A 121 10.13 -10.04 -35.47
CA ALA A 121 10.56 -9.16 -36.56
C ALA A 121 9.45 -8.22 -37.05
N HIS A 122 8.19 -8.71 -36.98
CA HIS A 122 6.98 -7.98 -37.35
C HIS A 122 5.86 -8.33 -36.36
N PRO A 123 5.84 -7.73 -35.16
CA PRO A 123 4.76 -7.93 -34.20
C PRO A 123 3.45 -7.43 -34.78
N ASP A 124 2.35 -8.11 -34.48
CA ASP A 124 1.04 -7.65 -34.91
C ASP A 124 0.55 -6.46 -34.05
N MET A 125 -0.54 -5.82 -34.49
CA MET A 125 -1.09 -4.67 -33.77
C MET A 125 -1.62 -5.04 -32.37
N TYR A 126 -1.98 -6.31 -32.14
CA TYR A 126 -2.47 -6.76 -30.85
C TYR A 126 -1.32 -6.83 -29.83
N ASP A 127 -0.18 -7.42 -30.19
CA ASP A 127 1.00 -7.53 -29.32
C ASP A 127 1.55 -6.14 -28.98
N VAL A 128 1.70 -5.26 -29.96
CA VAL A 128 2.16 -3.88 -29.76
C VAL A 128 1.18 -3.11 -28.87
N GLY A 129 -0.12 -3.17 -29.17
CA GLY A 129 -1.15 -2.46 -28.41
C GLY A 129 -1.23 -2.95 -26.96
N ARG A 130 -1.07 -4.26 -26.73
CA ARG A 130 -1.03 -4.84 -25.38
C ARG A 130 0.18 -4.33 -24.60
N ALA A 131 1.39 -4.35 -25.17
CA ALA A 131 2.59 -3.85 -24.50
C ALA A 131 2.47 -2.37 -24.15
N GLN A 132 2.00 -1.53 -25.08
CA GLN A 132 1.78 -0.10 -24.84
C GLN A 132 0.73 0.18 -23.76
N GLY A 133 -0.39 -0.57 -23.75
CA GLY A 133 -1.41 -0.44 -22.72
C GLY A 133 -0.90 -0.81 -21.32
N LEU A 134 -0.06 -1.84 -21.24
CA LEU A 134 0.58 -2.25 -19.99
C LEU A 134 1.67 -1.26 -19.55
N GLU A 135 2.43 -0.71 -20.48
CA GLU A 135 3.40 0.35 -20.21
C GLU A 135 2.72 1.55 -19.54
N GLU A 136 1.62 2.02 -20.13
CA GLU A 136 0.83 3.14 -19.60
C GLU A 136 0.27 2.82 -18.20
N ALA A 137 -0.18 1.59 -17.97
CA ALA A 137 -0.64 1.15 -16.67
C ALA A 137 0.49 1.19 -15.62
N VAL A 138 1.70 0.71 -15.96
CA VAL A 138 2.86 0.78 -15.07
C VAL A 138 3.22 2.23 -14.76
N ARG A 139 3.27 3.12 -15.76
CA ARG A 139 3.52 4.55 -15.56
C ARG A 139 2.52 5.18 -14.59
N ARG A 140 1.23 4.95 -14.80
CA ARG A 140 0.15 5.46 -13.93
C ARG A 140 0.23 4.94 -12.50
N ARG A 141 0.52 3.65 -12.30
CA ARG A 141 0.66 3.07 -10.95
C ARG A 141 1.87 3.64 -10.23
N SER A 142 2.98 3.85 -10.95
CA SER A 142 4.19 4.44 -10.37
C SER A 142 4.02 5.89 -9.88
N LEU A 143 3.00 6.63 -10.34
CA LEU A 143 2.74 8.01 -9.91
C LEU A 143 2.51 8.15 -8.41
N ALA A 144 1.97 7.12 -7.75
CA ALA A 144 1.81 7.09 -6.29
C ALA A 144 3.17 7.21 -5.56
N PHE A 145 4.26 6.91 -6.26
CA PHE A 145 5.63 6.94 -5.76
C PHE A 145 6.40 8.16 -6.24
N SER A 146 5.78 9.09 -6.99
CA SER A 146 6.46 10.23 -7.62
C SER A 146 7.18 11.19 -6.66
N ALA A 147 6.78 11.20 -5.38
CA ALA A 147 7.44 11.98 -4.34
C ALA A 147 8.71 11.31 -3.78
N ARG A 148 9.03 10.07 -4.18
CA ARG A 148 10.18 9.32 -3.67
C ARG A 148 11.47 9.68 -4.41
N PRO A 149 12.63 9.66 -3.73
CA PRO A 149 13.91 9.86 -4.38
C PRO A 149 14.13 8.90 -5.55
N GLY A 150 14.67 9.41 -6.65
CA GLY A 150 14.97 8.63 -7.85
C GLY A 150 13.84 8.54 -8.87
N TYR A 151 12.62 9.00 -8.53
CA TYR A 151 11.57 9.20 -9.54
C TYR A 151 12.00 10.25 -10.57
N ARG A 152 11.77 9.98 -11.86
CA ARG A 152 12.14 10.89 -12.97
C ARG A 152 10.88 11.46 -13.63
N GLU A 153 10.95 12.73 -14.00
CA GLU A 153 9.84 13.42 -14.68
C GLU A 153 9.45 12.77 -16.01
N GLU A 154 10.42 12.20 -16.74
CA GLU A 154 10.21 11.47 -18.00
C GLU A 154 9.38 10.17 -17.87
N TRP A 155 9.14 9.72 -16.64
CA TRP A 155 8.30 8.55 -16.36
C TRP A 155 6.82 8.89 -16.25
N LYS A 156 6.46 10.17 -16.13
CA LYS A 156 5.07 10.60 -16.11
C LYS A 156 4.39 10.21 -17.44
N PRO A 157 3.14 9.71 -17.40
CA PRO A 157 2.35 9.44 -18.61
C PRO A 157 2.14 10.69 -19.46
#